data_AF-A0A9J7NC06-F1
#
_entry.id   AF-A0A9J7NC06-F1
#
_cell.length_a   1.000
_cell.length_b   1.000
_cell.length_c   1.000
_cell.angle_alpha   90.00
_cell.angle_beta   90.00
_cell.angle_gamma   90.00
#
_symmetry.space_group_name_H-M   'P 1'
#
loop_
_entity.id
_entity.type
_entity.pdbx_description
1 polymer ?
#
loop_
_entity_poly.entity_id
_entity_poly.type
_entity_poly.pdbx_seq_one_letter_code
_entity_poly.pdbx_strand_id
1 'polypeptide(L)'
;MTACDDCMARKTSCGYIVCGSPDQYRCGLIYSPGYPHAFPSSAICLWTIDGPPGSYVTLVLLDVDLPCGSRVLQVRDRFLTVGWNTIHGLCRGEGEQKRYVSSSNEMRLVMLATSHIADFGDSRGFMATYNVSTFSASRQVEGIPDDAGFICPCGWRLFRRNCYLTSRHHVRVNWEEADAKCREFDANLTSIADRAEMEFLHLLLVTNVVVKRIVDPTLYIGLYDIHLNRTFVWTDGIPVTYMDWSPMDVRTWFPQPDGAKMSYCVAIVMKNVWGTDQWYDVSCDERATRSFICKRAAGRVTRPGDSG
;
A
#
# COMPACT_ATOMS: atom_id res chain seq x y z
N MET A 1 6.72 29.62 30.16
CA MET A 1 5.74 28.86 29.35
C MET A 1 6.23 28.92 27.92
N THR A 2 7.00 27.92 27.49
CA THR A 2 7.40 27.76 26.09
C THR A 2 6.18 27.38 25.28
N ALA A 3 5.83 28.22 24.30
CA ALA A 3 4.77 27.93 23.35
C ALA A 3 5.09 26.61 22.63
N CYS A 4 4.09 25.74 22.52
CA CYS A 4 4.19 24.49 21.79
C CYS A 4 3.94 24.77 20.31
N ASP A 5 4.94 25.32 19.63
CA ASP A 5 4.83 25.81 18.26
C ASP A 5 4.94 24.72 17.18
N ASP A 6 5.21 23.46 17.53
CA ASP A 6 5.56 22.44 16.54
C ASP A 6 4.59 21.25 16.58
N CYS A 7 3.59 21.27 15.70
CA CYS A 7 2.90 20.05 15.32
C CYS A 7 3.69 19.31 14.25
N MET A 8 3.42 18.02 14.07
CA MET A 8 3.95 17.24 12.95
C MET A 8 3.38 17.70 11.59
N ALA A 9 2.81 18.90 11.49
CA ALA A 9 2.32 19.49 10.26
C ALA A 9 2.76 20.96 10.15
N ARG A 10 3.14 21.38 8.94
CA ARG A 10 3.49 22.78 8.64
C ARG A 10 2.78 23.25 7.39
N LYS A 11 2.47 24.54 7.35
CA LYS A 11 1.95 25.23 6.17
C LYS A 11 3.03 26.15 5.60
N THR A 12 3.13 26.22 4.28
CA THR A 12 4.15 27.06 3.61
C THR A 12 3.57 28.30 2.95
N SER A 13 2.27 28.32 2.66
CA SER A 13 1.66 29.43 1.90
C SER A 13 0.38 29.97 2.55
N CYS A 14 -0.66 29.14 2.67
CA CYS A 14 -1.98 29.58 3.14
C CYS A 14 -2.74 28.46 3.86
N GLY A 15 -3.85 28.82 4.51
CA GLY A 15 -4.68 27.93 5.31
C GLY A 15 -4.32 27.89 6.79
N TYR A 16 -4.94 26.97 7.53
CA TYR A 16 -4.77 26.86 8.98
C TYR A 16 -4.47 25.42 9.39
N ILE A 17 -3.67 25.28 10.46
CA ILE A 17 -3.40 24.02 11.13
C ILE A 17 -3.76 24.24 12.60
N VAL A 18 -4.55 23.33 13.16
CA VAL A 18 -4.84 23.29 14.59
C VAL A 18 -4.28 21.98 15.14
N CYS A 19 -3.33 22.10 16.05
CA CYS A 19 -2.70 20.96 16.71
C CYS A 19 -3.66 20.31 17.70
N GLY A 20 -3.55 18.99 17.89
CA GLY A 20 -4.11 18.33 19.06
C GLY A 20 -3.49 18.86 20.36
N SER A 21 -4.03 18.40 21.49
CA SER A 21 -3.48 18.69 22.83
C SER A 21 -2.00 18.25 22.96
N PRO A 22 -1.27 18.70 23.99
CA PRO A 22 0.14 18.36 24.15
C PRO A 22 0.50 16.87 24.13
N ASP A 23 -0.40 16.00 24.56
CA ASP A 23 -0.16 14.54 24.51
C ASP A 23 -0.41 13.94 23.11
N GLN A 24 -0.89 14.76 22.17
CA GLN A 24 -1.43 14.36 20.87
C GLN A 24 -0.87 15.19 19.69
N TYR A 25 0.32 15.79 19.78
CA TYR A 25 0.95 16.52 18.63
C TYR A 25 1.09 15.69 17.33
N ARG A 26 0.85 14.38 17.43
CA ARG A 26 0.77 13.43 16.33
C ARG A 26 -0.51 13.58 15.50
N CYS A 27 -1.54 14.26 16.00
CA CYS A 27 -2.77 14.50 15.27
C CYS A 27 -3.16 15.98 15.28
N GLY A 28 -4.04 16.35 14.35
CA GLY A 28 -4.53 17.72 14.22
C GLY A 28 -5.54 17.89 13.11
N LEU A 29 -5.93 19.14 12.89
CA LEU A 29 -6.88 19.56 11.87
C LEU A 29 -6.20 20.49 10.86
N ILE A 30 -6.57 20.35 9.60
CA ILE A 30 -6.14 21.19 8.48
C ILE A 30 -7.37 21.81 7.83
N TYR A 31 -7.32 23.12 7.64
CA TYR A 31 -8.39 23.90 7.02
C TYR A 31 -7.87 24.66 5.81
N SER A 32 -8.69 24.70 4.75
CA SER A 32 -8.48 25.67 3.67
C SER A 32 -8.61 27.12 4.17
N PRO A 33 -8.01 28.09 3.48
CA PRO A 33 -8.18 29.49 3.83
C PRO A 33 -9.66 29.90 3.78
N GLY A 34 -10.14 30.64 4.76
CA GLY A 34 -11.52 31.13 4.80
C GLY A 34 -12.57 30.14 5.31
N TYR A 35 -12.26 28.84 5.43
CA TYR A 35 -13.23 27.82 5.87
C TYR A 35 -13.85 28.18 7.25
N PRO A 36 -15.18 28.05 7.45
CA PRO A 36 -16.18 27.46 6.53
C PRO A 36 -16.79 28.45 5.52
N HIS A 37 -16.22 29.64 5.36
CA HIS A 37 -16.64 30.62 4.36
C HIS A 37 -15.89 30.43 3.03
N ALA A 38 -16.33 31.16 2.01
CA ALA A 38 -15.74 31.12 0.68
C ALA A 38 -14.23 31.35 0.71
N PHE A 39 -13.48 30.45 0.08
CA PHE A 39 -12.02 30.56 0.01
C PHE A 39 -11.58 31.53 -1.11
N PRO A 40 -10.42 32.20 -0.98
CA PRO A 40 -10.00 33.23 -1.93
C PRO A 40 -9.63 32.64 -3.31
N SER A 41 -9.90 33.39 -4.37
CA SER A 41 -9.40 33.09 -5.71
C SER A 41 -7.89 33.36 -5.81
N SER A 42 -7.17 32.61 -6.65
CA SER A 42 -5.71 32.74 -6.86
C SER A 42 -4.83 32.37 -5.66
N ALA A 43 -5.10 31.23 -5.03
CA ALA A 43 -4.31 30.72 -3.91
C ALA A 43 -3.65 29.37 -4.24
N ILE A 44 -2.36 29.23 -3.91
CA ILE A 44 -1.63 27.95 -3.90
C ILE A 44 -1.27 27.64 -2.45
N CYS A 45 -1.99 26.71 -1.83
CA CYS A 45 -1.72 26.30 -0.45
C CYS A 45 -1.00 24.95 -0.42
N LEU A 46 0.02 24.87 0.42
CA LEU A 46 0.80 23.66 0.67
C LEU A 46 0.82 23.38 2.17
N TRP A 47 0.40 22.17 2.53
CA TRP A 47 0.55 21.61 3.86
C TRP A 47 1.43 20.37 3.77
N THR A 48 2.37 20.25 4.70
CA THR A 48 3.25 19.07 4.83
C THR A 48 3.06 18.50 6.21
N ILE A 49 2.71 17.22 6.30
CA ILE A 49 2.70 16.45 7.54
C ILE A 49 3.98 15.62 7.55
N ASP A 50 4.81 15.80 8.56
CA ASP A 50 6.14 15.20 8.71
C ASP A 50 6.24 14.53 10.09
N GLY A 51 6.15 13.21 10.07
CA GLY A 51 6.31 12.34 11.23
C GLY A 51 7.75 11.84 11.40
N PRO A 52 8.11 11.28 12.57
CA PRO A 52 9.42 10.67 12.76
C PRO A 52 9.61 9.43 11.86
N PRO A 53 10.86 9.03 11.54
CA PRO A 53 11.14 7.79 10.83
C PRO A 53 10.48 6.58 11.50
N GLY A 54 9.93 5.65 10.71
CA GLY A 54 9.16 4.52 11.25
C GLY A 54 7.73 4.86 11.65
N SER A 55 7.20 5.98 11.15
CA SER A 55 5.77 6.32 11.23
C SER A 55 5.14 6.47 9.86
N TYR A 56 3.81 6.51 9.84
CA TYR A 56 2.98 6.82 8.68
C TYR A 56 1.89 7.81 9.07
N VAL A 57 1.41 8.56 8.09
CA VAL A 57 0.37 9.57 8.23
C VAL A 57 -0.95 9.00 7.74
N THR A 58 -2.00 9.14 8.54
CA THR A 58 -3.37 8.90 8.12
C THR A 58 -4.10 10.22 8.04
N LEU A 59 -4.70 10.54 6.91
CA LEU A 59 -5.49 11.73 6.64
C LEU A 59 -6.95 11.33 6.37
N VAL A 60 -7.90 11.99 7.01
CA VAL A 60 -9.33 11.81 6.76
C VAL A 60 -9.93 13.15 6.40
N LEU A 61 -10.61 13.21 5.25
CA LEU A 61 -11.38 14.37 4.86
C LEU A 61 -12.72 14.34 5.60
N LEU A 62 -12.99 15.39 6.35
CA LEU A 62 -14.20 15.49 7.16
C LEU A 62 -15.30 16.26 6.42
N ASP A 63 -14.94 17.34 5.73
CA ASP A 63 -15.84 18.15 4.91
C ASP A 63 -15.09 18.65 3.66
N VAL A 64 -15.73 18.58 2.50
CA VAL A 64 -15.14 18.96 1.20
C VAL A 64 -16.21 19.63 0.34
N ASP A 65 -16.06 20.94 0.16
CA ASP A 65 -16.88 21.78 -0.72
C ASP A 65 -15.96 22.60 -1.64
N LEU A 66 -15.56 21.99 -2.76
CA LEU A 66 -14.59 22.52 -3.73
C LEU A 66 -15.15 22.50 -5.17
N PRO A 67 -14.85 23.49 -6.02
CA PRO A 67 -15.42 23.58 -7.36
C PRO A 67 -14.89 22.48 -8.29
N CYS A 68 -15.77 21.89 -9.12
CA CYS A 68 -15.48 20.71 -9.94
C CYS A 68 -14.69 20.98 -11.24
N GLY A 69 -14.15 22.19 -11.44
CA GLY A 69 -13.50 22.61 -12.68
C GLY A 69 -12.03 22.21 -12.85
N SER A 70 -11.35 21.74 -11.80
CA SER A 70 -9.99 21.19 -11.89
C SER A 70 -9.62 20.44 -10.61
N ARG A 71 -8.48 19.74 -10.58
CA ARG A 71 -7.94 19.00 -9.42
C ARG A 71 -7.51 19.97 -8.29
N VAL A 72 -8.46 20.66 -7.68
CA VAL A 72 -8.25 21.78 -6.74
C VAL A 72 -7.50 21.31 -5.50
N LEU A 73 -7.89 20.19 -4.90
CA LEU A 73 -7.16 19.59 -3.78
C LEU A 73 -6.50 18.28 -4.21
N GLN A 74 -5.20 18.17 -3.96
CA GLN A 74 -4.39 16.99 -4.24
C GLN A 74 -3.78 16.46 -2.94
N VAL A 75 -4.12 15.24 -2.58
CA VAL A 75 -3.38 14.49 -1.55
C VAL A 75 -2.21 13.82 -2.25
N ARG A 76 -0.99 14.08 -1.78
CA ARG A 76 0.24 13.56 -2.36
C ARG A 76 1.00 12.70 -1.37
N ASP A 77 1.43 11.55 -1.86
CA ASP A 77 2.28 10.62 -1.13
C ASP A 77 3.70 10.64 -1.72
N ARG A 78 4.68 10.43 -0.86
CA ARG A 78 6.08 10.32 -1.26
C ARG A 78 6.44 8.85 -1.46
N PHE A 79 6.31 8.39 -2.70
CA PHE A 79 6.81 7.07 -3.08
C PHE A 79 8.34 7.13 -3.17
N LEU A 80 9.05 6.23 -2.48
CA LEU A 80 10.50 6.26 -2.25
C LEU A 80 11.39 6.33 -3.52
N THR A 81 10.82 6.18 -4.72
CA THR A 81 11.55 6.16 -5.98
C THR A 81 11.02 7.09 -7.07
N VAL A 82 9.83 7.73 -6.91
CA VAL A 82 9.20 8.50 -8.01
C VAL A 82 8.44 9.73 -7.47
N GLY A 83 9.16 10.73 -6.98
CA GLY A 83 8.60 12.07 -6.70
C GLY A 83 7.33 12.11 -5.83
N TRP A 84 6.61 13.23 -5.87
CA TRP A 84 5.34 13.42 -5.18
C TRP A 84 4.18 13.01 -6.10
N ASN A 85 3.58 11.85 -5.87
CA ASN A 85 2.46 11.36 -6.69
C ASN A 85 1.13 11.77 -6.08
N THR A 86 0.21 12.28 -6.91
CA THR A 86 -1.16 12.60 -6.49
C THR A 86 -1.95 11.32 -6.31
N ILE A 87 -2.33 11.01 -5.07
CA ILE A 87 -3.16 9.86 -4.68
C ILE A 87 -4.59 10.05 -5.21
N HIS A 88 -5.11 11.28 -5.13
CA HIS A 88 -6.47 11.62 -5.53
C HIS A 88 -6.64 13.12 -5.76
N GLY A 89 -7.50 13.51 -6.72
CA GLY A 89 -8.00 14.88 -6.88
C GLY A 89 -9.46 14.94 -6.42
N LEU A 90 -9.85 15.93 -5.62
CA LEU A 90 -11.19 15.99 -4.99
C LEU A 90 -12.06 17.13 -5.53
N CYS A 91 -13.38 16.91 -5.56
CA CYS A 91 -14.41 17.86 -6.00
C CYS A 91 -15.72 17.72 -5.19
N ARG A 92 -16.62 18.72 -5.28
CA ARG A 92 -17.93 18.74 -4.60
C ARG A 92 -18.75 17.48 -4.92
N GLY A 93 -19.21 16.80 -3.86
CA GLY A 93 -20.04 15.59 -3.96
C GLY A 93 -19.28 14.25 -3.85
N GLU A 94 -17.94 14.26 -3.83
CA GLU A 94 -17.15 13.05 -3.56
C GLU A 94 -16.44 13.09 -2.19
N GLY A 95 -16.94 12.30 -1.24
CA GLY A 95 -16.11 11.69 -0.20
C GLY A 95 -15.97 12.42 1.13
N GLU A 96 -17.08 12.71 1.82
CA GLU A 96 -17.03 12.80 3.29
C GLU A 96 -16.46 11.48 3.86
N GLN A 97 -15.60 11.58 4.88
CA GLN A 97 -14.95 10.46 5.56
C GLN A 97 -13.95 9.64 4.74
N LYS A 98 -13.52 10.13 3.56
CA LYS A 98 -12.50 9.43 2.76
C LYS A 98 -11.15 9.46 3.47
N ARG A 99 -10.56 8.28 3.65
CA ARG A 99 -9.31 8.04 4.38
C ARG A 99 -8.15 7.79 3.41
N TYR A 100 -7.02 8.44 3.67
CA TYR A 100 -5.75 8.28 2.96
C TYR A 100 -4.66 7.91 3.96
N VAL A 101 -3.77 6.99 3.59
CA VAL A 101 -2.64 6.57 4.41
C VAL A 101 -1.36 6.80 3.59
N SER A 102 -0.33 7.40 4.16
CA SER A 102 0.94 7.63 3.46
C SER A 102 1.82 6.39 3.46
N SER A 103 2.65 6.28 2.42
CA SER A 103 3.68 5.25 2.29
C SER A 103 4.99 5.57 3.02
N SER A 104 5.11 6.78 3.55
CA SER A 104 6.26 7.25 4.29
C SER A 104 5.83 7.98 5.55
N ASN A 105 6.80 8.47 6.32
CA ASN A 105 6.55 9.40 7.42
C ASN A 105 6.13 10.79 6.95
N GLU A 106 6.05 11.06 5.64
CA GLU A 106 5.68 12.36 5.07
C GLU A 106 4.42 12.26 4.19
N MET A 107 3.50 13.22 4.31
CA MET A 107 2.34 13.41 3.43
C MET A 107 2.19 14.89 3.06
N ARG A 108 1.75 15.19 1.83
CA ARG A 108 1.48 16.57 1.41
C ARG A 108 0.05 16.77 0.91
N LEU A 109 -0.52 17.91 1.26
CA LEU A 109 -1.74 18.40 0.64
C LEU A 109 -1.40 19.64 -0.19
N VAL A 110 -1.83 19.65 -1.45
CA VAL A 110 -1.65 20.79 -2.36
C VAL A 110 -3.00 21.26 -2.83
N MET A 111 -3.33 22.51 -2.53
CA MET A 111 -4.52 23.18 -3.03
C MET A 111 -4.14 24.20 -4.10
N LEU A 112 -4.79 24.14 -5.26
CA LEU A 112 -4.58 25.02 -6.41
C LEU A 112 -5.91 25.69 -6.79
N ALA A 113 -6.06 26.96 -6.43
CA ALA A 113 -7.21 27.79 -6.79
C ALA A 113 -6.76 28.86 -7.80
N THR A 114 -6.86 28.61 -9.10
CA THR A 114 -6.46 29.57 -10.16
C THR A 114 -7.65 30.38 -10.66
N SER A 115 -7.49 31.68 -10.93
CA SER A 115 -8.55 32.65 -11.30
C SER A 115 -9.40 32.34 -12.55
N HIS A 116 -9.15 31.24 -13.26
CA HIS A 116 -9.85 30.88 -14.50
C HIS A 116 -11.12 30.01 -14.30
N ILE A 117 -11.50 29.69 -13.06
CA ILE A 117 -12.66 28.83 -12.76
C ILE A 117 -13.76 29.69 -12.16
N ALA A 118 -14.92 29.76 -12.82
CA ALA A 118 -16.00 30.70 -12.52
C ALA A 118 -16.82 30.41 -11.24
N ASP A 119 -16.56 29.30 -10.53
CA ASP A 119 -17.41 28.80 -9.42
C ASP A 119 -16.77 28.91 -8.01
N PHE A 120 -15.72 29.71 -7.83
CA PHE A 120 -15.06 29.84 -6.50
C PHE A 120 -15.93 30.53 -5.43
N GLY A 121 -16.85 31.41 -5.84
CA GLY A 121 -17.59 32.30 -4.93
C GLY A 121 -18.49 31.60 -3.91
N ASP A 122 -18.90 30.36 -4.17
CA ASP A 122 -19.87 29.62 -3.35
C ASP A 122 -19.28 28.37 -2.66
N SER A 123 -17.97 28.15 -2.76
CA SER A 123 -17.33 26.94 -2.23
C SER A 123 -16.70 27.19 -0.86
N ARG A 124 -17.14 26.46 0.16
CA ARG A 124 -16.68 26.65 1.57
C ARG A 124 -15.26 26.16 1.84
N GLY A 125 -14.68 25.35 0.94
CA GLY A 125 -13.33 24.82 1.10
C GLY A 125 -13.32 23.40 1.68
N PHE A 126 -12.31 23.06 2.50
CA PHE A 126 -12.25 21.73 3.12
C PHE A 126 -11.77 21.77 4.58
N MET A 127 -12.15 20.74 5.31
CA MET A 127 -11.65 20.39 6.63
C MET A 127 -11.17 18.93 6.63
N ALA A 128 -9.96 18.70 7.15
CA ALA A 128 -9.38 17.37 7.27
C ALA A 128 -8.77 17.16 8.66
N THR A 129 -8.74 15.91 9.12
CA THR A 129 -7.96 15.50 10.28
C THR A 129 -6.80 14.61 9.85
N TYR A 130 -5.67 14.73 10.52
CA TYR A 130 -4.55 13.82 10.33
C TYR A 130 -4.13 13.18 11.66
N ASN A 131 -3.50 12.01 11.56
CA ASN A 131 -2.83 11.34 12.66
C ASN A 131 -1.54 10.66 12.18
N VAL A 132 -0.46 10.81 12.93
CA VAL A 132 0.85 10.20 12.70
C VAL A 132 1.01 9.02 13.64
N SER A 133 0.97 7.82 13.07
CA SER A 133 1.08 6.57 13.82
C SER A 133 2.43 5.93 13.55
N THR A 134 3.11 5.49 14.60
CA THR A 134 4.30 4.63 14.44
C THR A 134 3.85 3.29 13.86
N PHE A 135 4.68 2.68 13.01
CA PHE A 135 4.50 1.28 12.65
C PHE A 135 4.59 0.45 13.93
N SER A 136 3.44 0.05 14.46
CA SER A 136 3.39 -0.93 15.53
C SER A 136 3.48 -2.29 14.86
N ALA A 137 4.57 -3.01 15.12
CA ALA A 137 4.58 -4.45 14.90
C ALA A 137 3.64 -5.06 15.94
N SER A 138 2.34 -5.09 15.67
CA SER A 138 1.39 -5.76 16.54
C SER A 138 1.56 -7.27 16.38
N ARG A 139 2.53 -7.83 17.09
CA ARG A 139 2.47 -9.22 17.49
C ARG A 139 3.13 -9.39 18.85
N GLN A 140 2.32 -9.39 19.89
CA GLN A 140 2.67 -10.14 21.09
C GLN A 140 2.75 -11.61 20.65
N VAL A 141 3.96 -12.15 20.59
CA VAL A 141 4.18 -13.57 20.33
C VAL A 141 3.91 -14.29 21.65
N GLU A 142 2.67 -14.72 21.86
CA GLU A 142 2.34 -15.65 22.94
C GLU A 142 2.66 -17.08 22.47
N GLY A 143 3.51 -17.78 23.22
CA GLY A 143 3.86 -19.18 22.98
C GLY A 143 5.17 -19.40 22.21
N ILE A 144 5.67 -20.64 22.27
CA ILE A 144 6.80 -21.11 21.45
C ILE A 144 6.39 -20.93 19.97
N PRO A 145 7.22 -20.31 19.11
CA PRO A 145 6.86 -20.13 17.70
C PRO A 145 6.51 -21.49 17.06
N ASP A 146 5.43 -21.54 16.27
CA ASP A 146 5.02 -22.72 15.46
C ASP A 146 6.14 -23.28 14.57
N ASP A 147 7.20 -22.48 14.42
CA ASP A 147 8.41 -22.65 13.61
C ASP A 147 9.60 -23.27 14.37
N ALA A 148 9.47 -23.56 15.66
CA ALA A 148 10.52 -24.21 16.43
C ALA A 148 10.91 -25.56 15.79
N GLY A 149 12.20 -25.73 15.47
CA GLY A 149 12.71 -26.94 14.81
C GLY A 149 12.56 -26.96 13.29
N PHE A 150 12.23 -25.84 12.65
CA PHE A 150 12.23 -25.70 11.19
C PHE A 150 13.28 -24.70 10.72
N ILE A 151 13.86 -24.93 9.54
CA ILE A 151 14.88 -24.07 8.94
C ILE A 151 14.64 -23.87 7.44
N CYS A 152 15.02 -22.70 6.96
CA CYS A 152 14.99 -22.35 5.54
C CYS A 152 16.39 -22.22 4.95
N PRO A 153 16.55 -22.45 3.64
CA PRO A 153 17.81 -22.18 2.96
C PRO A 153 18.23 -20.71 3.09
N CYS A 154 19.53 -20.43 2.92
CA CYS A 154 20.05 -19.06 2.97
C CYS A 154 19.29 -18.13 2.03
N GLY A 155 18.92 -16.95 2.53
CA GLY A 155 18.17 -15.95 1.77
C GLY A 155 16.64 -16.09 1.84
N TRP A 156 16.12 -17.25 2.22
CA TRP A 156 14.67 -17.47 2.41
C TRP A 156 14.23 -16.96 3.80
N ARG A 157 12.93 -16.78 3.98
CA ARG A 157 12.31 -16.33 5.24
C ARG A 157 11.32 -17.37 5.73
N LEU A 158 11.46 -17.78 6.98
CA LEU A 158 10.60 -18.77 7.63
C LEU A 158 9.34 -18.11 8.17
N PHE A 159 8.20 -18.71 7.86
CA PHE A 159 6.91 -18.38 8.47
C PHE A 159 5.99 -19.60 8.43
N ARG A 160 5.51 -20.05 9.60
CA ARG A 160 4.58 -21.18 9.75
C ARG A 160 4.99 -22.42 8.94
N ARG A 161 6.23 -22.88 9.14
CA ARG A 161 6.84 -24.07 8.53
C ARG A 161 7.00 -24.00 7.01
N ASN A 162 6.86 -22.80 6.43
CA ASN A 162 7.13 -22.55 5.02
C ASN A 162 8.26 -21.53 4.88
N CYS A 163 8.99 -21.64 3.78
CA CYS A 163 10.06 -20.75 3.38
C CYS A 163 9.61 -19.93 2.19
N TYR A 164 9.84 -18.62 2.28
CA TYR A 164 9.48 -17.66 1.24
C TYR A 164 10.70 -16.94 0.69
N LEU A 165 10.73 -16.75 -0.63
CA LEU A 165 11.78 -16.00 -1.32
C LEU A 165 11.16 -15.04 -2.32
N THR A 166 11.43 -13.75 -2.15
CA THR A 166 11.16 -12.74 -3.18
C THR A 166 12.33 -12.75 -4.17
N SER A 167 12.10 -13.32 -5.35
CA SER A 167 13.12 -13.45 -6.39
C SER A 167 12.98 -12.35 -7.44
N ARG A 168 14.11 -11.98 -8.05
CA ARG A 168 14.18 -11.02 -9.15
C ARG A 168 15.08 -11.55 -10.25
N HIS A 169 14.50 -11.80 -11.40
CA HIS A 169 15.19 -12.29 -12.58
C HIS A 169 15.88 -11.15 -13.35
N HIS A 170 16.87 -11.50 -14.19
CA HIS A 170 17.64 -10.52 -14.96
C HIS A 170 16.83 -9.90 -16.10
N VAL A 171 15.97 -10.70 -16.75
CA VAL A 171 14.98 -10.27 -17.76
C VAL A 171 13.56 -10.41 -17.23
N ARG A 172 12.61 -9.69 -17.86
CA ARG A 172 11.19 -9.86 -17.58
C ARG A 172 10.74 -11.26 -17.98
N VAL A 173 9.85 -11.82 -17.18
CA VAL A 173 9.28 -13.16 -17.33
C VAL A 173 7.76 -13.05 -17.36
N ASN A 174 7.11 -14.02 -17.99
CA ASN A 174 5.67 -14.20 -17.86
C ASN A 174 5.36 -15.03 -16.60
N TRP A 175 4.08 -15.27 -16.33
CA TRP A 175 3.69 -15.93 -15.09
C TRP A 175 4.15 -17.39 -15.03
N GLU A 176 4.00 -18.13 -16.13
CA GLU A 176 4.39 -19.55 -16.22
C GLU A 176 5.91 -19.73 -16.07
N GLU A 177 6.70 -18.85 -16.71
CA GLU A 177 8.15 -18.80 -16.56
C GLU A 177 8.56 -18.51 -15.12
N ALA A 178 7.86 -17.61 -14.42
CA ALA A 178 8.13 -17.32 -13.02
C ALA A 178 7.89 -18.53 -12.10
N ASP A 179 6.82 -19.29 -12.35
CA ASP A 179 6.52 -20.51 -11.61
C ASP A 179 7.51 -21.64 -11.93
N ALA A 180 7.91 -21.79 -13.19
CA ALA A 180 9.01 -22.69 -13.56
C ALA A 180 10.31 -22.34 -12.82
N LYS A 181 10.61 -21.05 -12.64
CA LYS A 181 11.77 -20.58 -11.87
C LYS A 181 11.65 -20.87 -10.37
N CYS A 182 10.46 -20.86 -9.79
CA CYS A 182 10.27 -21.34 -8.42
C CYS A 182 10.49 -22.85 -8.31
N ARG A 183 10.03 -23.62 -9.31
CA ARG A 183 10.22 -25.08 -9.35
C ARG A 183 11.68 -25.51 -9.39
N GLU A 184 12.57 -24.69 -9.96
CA GLU A 184 14.03 -24.91 -9.88
C GLU A 184 14.58 -24.98 -8.43
N PHE A 185 13.83 -24.49 -7.44
CA PHE A 185 14.18 -24.52 -6.01
C PHE A 185 13.32 -25.49 -5.18
N ASP A 186 12.64 -26.46 -5.81
CA ASP A 186 11.58 -27.28 -5.18
C ASP A 186 10.52 -26.42 -4.49
N ALA A 187 10.12 -25.34 -5.17
CA ALA A 187 9.13 -24.39 -4.71
C ALA A 187 8.07 -24.15 -5.79
N ASN A 188 6.98 -23.51 -5.41
CA ASN A 188 5.98 -22.99 -6.32
C ASN A 188 5.91 -21.47 -6.17
N LEU A 189 5.27 -20.77 -7.12
CA LEU A 189 4.78 -19.43 -6.81
C LEU A 189 3.93 -19.47 -5.53
N THR A 190 4.07 -18.43 -4.70
CA THR A 190 3.50 -18.45 -3.35
C THR A 190 1.99 -18.58 -3.37
N SER A 191 1.49 -19.49 -2.55
CA SER A 191 0.11 -19.49 -2.07
C SER A 191 -0.03 -18.67 -0.79
N ILE A 192 -1.25 -18.21 -0.50
CA ILE A 192 -1.56 -17.38 0.67
C ILE A 192 -2.86 -17.91 1.28
N ALA A 193 -2.76 -18.50 2.47
CA ALA A 193 -3.85 -19.21 3.12
C ALA A 193 -4.72 -18.32 4.01
N ASP A 194 -4.13 -17.27 4.61
CA ASP A 194 -4.83 -16.36 5.50
C ASP A 194 -4.20 -14.96 5.54
N ARG A 195 -4.89 -14.07 6.26
CA ARG A 195 -4.47 -12.68 6.47
C ARG A 195 -3.08 -12.58 7.13
N ALA A 196 -2.73 -13.47 8.06
CA ALA A 196 -1.46 -13.39 8.76
C ALA A 196 -0.29 -13.74 7.82
N GLU A 197 -0.48 -14.69 6.91
CA GLU A 197 0.48 -14.99 5.84
C GLU A 197 0.64 -13.82 4.86
N MET A 198 -0.48 -13.19 4.48
CA MET A 198 -0.44 -11.99 3.64
C MET A 198 0.30 -10.83 4.32
N GLU A 199 0.03 -10.58 5.61
CA GLU A 199 0.72 -9.54 6.40
C GLU A 199 2.23 -9.82 6.50
N PHE A 200 2.64 -11.08 6.69
CA PHE A 200 4.05 -11.47 6.66
C PHE A 200 4.70 -11.18 5.31
N LEU A 201 4.06 -11.58 4.20
CA LEU A 201 4.56 -11.31 2.85
C LEU A 201 4.65 -9.80 2.60
N HIS A 202 3.64 -9.05 3.00
CA HIS A 202 3.62 -7.59 2.87
C HIS A 202 4.82 -6.94 3.57
N LEU A 203 5.14 -7.35 4.80
CA LEU A 203 6.33 -6.87 5.52
C LEU A 203 7.64 -7.16 4.76
N LEU A 204 7.76 -8.33 4.11
CA LEU A 204 8.91 -8.64 3.25
C LEU A 204 8.97 -7.73 2.02
N LEU A 205 7.83 -7.49 1.37
CA LEU A 205 7.74 -6.62 0.20
C LEU A 205 8.07 -5.17 0.55
N VAL A 206 7.50 -4.64 1.62
CA VAL A 206 7.82 -3.29 2.13
C VAL A 206 9.31 -3.19 2.46
N THR A 207 9.91 -4.20 3.09
CA THR A 207 11.36 -4.21 3.35
C THR A 207 12.18 -4.17 2.06
N ASN A 208 11.77 -4.88 1.01
CA ASN A 208 12.46 -4.87 -0.28
C ASN A 208 12.39 -3.50 -0.96
N VAL A 209 11.24 -2.82 -0.90
CA VAL A 209 11.07 -1.48 -1.48
C VAL A 209 11.78 -0.42 -0.64
N VAL A 210 11.57 -0.44 0.68
CA VAL A 210 12.03 0.60 1.62
C VAL A 210 13.52 0.50 1.91
N VAL A 211 14.01 -0.70 2.20
CA VAL A 211 15.40 -0.92 2.65
C VAL A 211 16.29 -1.29 1.47
N LYS A 212 15.85 -2.25 0.63
CA LYS A 212 16.68 -2.78 -0.46
C LYS A 212 16.57 -1.99 -1.77
N ARG A 213 15.65 -1.01 -1.85
CA ARG A 213 15.38 -0.18 -3.05
C ARG A 213 15.12 -1.01 -4.31
N ILE A 214 14.45 -2.16 -4.17
CA ILE A 214 14.01 -2.98 -5.30
C ILE A 214 12.72 -2.37 -5.83
N VAL A 215 12.74 -1.93 -7.10
CA VAL A 215 11.73 -1.01 -7.66
C VAL A 215 10.67 -1.71 -8.53
N ASP A 216 10.71 -3.04 -8.70
CA ASP A 216 9.68 -3.72 -9.47
C ASP A 216 8.39 -3.79 -8.60
N PRO A 217 7.32 -3.04 -8.94
CA PRO A 217 6.15 -2.94 -8.09
C PRO A 217 5.24 -4.16 -8.24
N THR A 218 5.43 -4.96 -9.29
CA THR A 218 4.58 -6.11 -9.62
C THR A 218 5.32 -7.39 -9.30
N LEU A 219 4.71 -8.28 -8.53
CA LEU A 219 5.25 -9.61 -8.22
C LEU A 219 4.21 -10.68 -8.48
N TYR A 220 4.56 -11.69 -9.28
CA TYR A 220 3.68 -12.84 -9.50
C TYR A 220 3.53 -13.68 -8.23
N ILE A 221 2.32 -14.17 -8.01
CA ILE A 221 1.93 -15.14 -6.97
C ILE A 221 1.24 -16.34 -7.62
N GLY A 222 1.04 -17.43 -6.88
CA GLY A 222 0.64 -18.72 -7.45
C GLY A 222 -0.84 -18.87 -7.77
N LEU A 223 -1.64 -17.80 -7.65
CA LEU A 223 -3.08 -17.88 -7.93
C LEU A 223 -3.31 -17.75 -9.44
N TYR A 224 -4.10 -18.65 -9.99
CA TYR A 224 -4.51 -18.60 -11.40
C TYR A 224 -5.88 -19.23 -11.59
N ASP A 225 -6.59 -18.86 -12.66
CA ASP A 225 -7.85 -19.47 -13.07
C ASP A 225 -7.59 -20.62 -14.06
N ILE A 226 -7.81 -21.84 -13.60
CA ILE A 226 -7.58 -23.06 -14.38
C ILE A 226 -8.63 -23.29 -15.47
N HIS A 227 -9.83 -22.74 -15.33
CA HIS A 227 -10.98 -23.05 -16.20
C HIS A 227 -11.48 -21.85 -17.00
N LEU A 228 -10.81 -20.69 -16.88
CA LEU A 228 -11.23 -19.42 -17.50
C LEU A 228 -12.70 -19.06 -17.18
N ASN A 229 -13.19 -19.52 -16.03
CA ASN A 229 -14.57 -19.35 -15.56
C ASN A 229 -14.63 -18.65 -14.19
N ARG A 230 -13.54 -17.98 -13.80
CA ARG A 230 -13.29 -17.32 -12.51
C ARG A 230 -13.15 -18.29 -11.33
N THR A 231 -12.74 -19.53 -11.59
CA THR A 231 -12.42 -20.51 -10.53
C THR A 231 -10.92 -20.54 -10.30
N PHE A 232 -10.49 -19.80 -9.28
CA PHE A 232 -9.07 -19.70 -8.94
C PHE A 232 -8.56 -20.90 -8.14
N VAL A 233 -7.31 -21.28 -8.42
CA VAL A 233 -6.56 -22.34 -7.72
C VAL A 233 -5.11 -21.89 -7.50
N TRP A 234 -4.47 -22.45 -6.48
CA TRP A 234 -3.04 -22.22 -6.22
C TRP A 234 -2.17 -23.25 -6.96
N THR A 235 -0.99 -22.83 -7.43
CA THR A 235 -0.03 -23.71 -8.13
C THR A 235 0.53 -24.85 -7.29
N ASP A 236 0.49 -24.75 -5.96
CA ASP A 236 0.89 -25.78 -5.02
C ASP A 236 -0.27 -26.71 -4.59
N GLY A 237 -1.47 -26.48 -5.14
CA GLY A 237 -2.64 -27.33 -4.93
C GLY A 237 -3.35 -27.14 -3.58
N ILE A 238 -2.92 -26.18 -2.74
CA ILE A 238 -3.67 -25.91 -1.50
C ILE A 238 -5.03 -25.28 -1.85
N PRO A 239 -6.07 -25.51 -1.02
CA PRO A 239 -7.37 -24.88 -1.23
C PRO A 239 -7.28 -23.35 -1.15
N VAL A 240 -8.05 -22.64 -1.97
CA VAL A 240 -8.12 -21.18 -1.89
C VAL A 240 -9.05 -20.77 -0.75
N THR A 241 -8.47 -20.36 0.37
CA THR A 241 -9.19 -19.92 1.57
C THR A 241 -9.12 -18.42 1.82
N TYR A 242 -8.27 -17.70 1.08
CA TYR A 242 -8.03 -16.28 1.24
C TYR A 242 -7.75 -15.62 -0.12
N MET A 243 -8.31 -14.43 -0.31
CA MET A 243 -8.04 -13.56 -1.45
C MET A 243 -8.09 -12.10 -0.97
N ASP A 244 -7.21 -11.25 -1.50
CA ASP A 244 -7.09 -9.84 -1.10
C ASP A 244 -7.02 -8.94 -2.34
N TRP A 245 -8.10 -8.95 -3.13
CA TRP A 245 -8.21 -8.21 -4.38
C TRP A 245 -8.24 -6.71 -4.16
N SER A 246 -7.65 -5.97 -5.11
CA SER A 246 -7.72 -4.51 -5.09
C SER A 246 -9.17 -4.02 -5.22
N PRO A 247 -9.66 -3.20 -4.27
CA PRO A 247 -11.04 -2.72 -4.30
C PRO A 247 -11.29 -1.71 -5.44
N MET A 248 -10.23 -1.15 -6.03
CA MET A 248 -10.32 -0.19 -7.14
C MET A 248 -9.00 -0.11 -7.94
N ASP A 249 -9.02 -0.45 -9.23
CA ASP A 249 -7.90 -0.08 -10.12
C ASP A 249 -8.04 1.40 -10.50
N VAL A 250 -7.04 2.21 -10.14
CA VAL A 250 -6.96 3.64 -10.48
C VAL A 250 -6.96 3.95 -11.98
N ARG A 251 -6.65 2.97 -12.84
CA ARG A 251 -6.66 3.12 -14.30
C ARG A 251 -8.01 2.82 -14.93
N THR A 252 -8.71 1.82 -14.43
CA THR A 252 -9.99 1.35 -15.02
C THR A 252 -11.21 1.76 -14.21
N TRP A 253 -11.04 2.16 -12.95
CA TRP A 253 -12.09 2.47 -11.99
C TRP A 253 -13.04 1.30 -11.70
N PHE A 254 -12.54 0.07 -11.88
CA PHE A 254 -13.26 -1.17 -11.55
C PHE A 254 -12.52 -1.97 -10.46
N PRO A 255 -13.25 -2.69 -9.59
CA PRO A 255 -12.64 -3.60 -8.63
C PRO A 255 -12.00 -4.80 -9.34
N GLN A 256 -10.98 -5.38 -8.73
CA GLN A 256 -10.36 -6.62 -9.20
C GLN A 256 -11.06 -7.85 -8.57
N PRO A 257 -11.05 -9.02 -9.26
CA PRO A 257 -10.57 -9.22 -10.62
C PRO A 257 -11.59 -8.67 -11.64
N ASP A 258 -11.16 -7.77 -12.52
CA ASP A 258 -12.06 -7.10 -13.46
C ASP A 258 -12.37 -7.96 -14.69
N GLY A 259 -11.53 -8.96 -14.94
CA GLY A 259 -11.67 -9.90 -16.03
C GLY A 259 -11.37 -9.29 -17.40
N ALA A 260 -10.60 -8.20 -17.44
CA ALA A 260 -10.21 -7.54 -18.68
C ALA A 260 -9.21 -8.37 -19.53
N LYS A 261 -8.75 -9.52 -19.04
CA LYS A 261 -7.75 -10.38 -19.69
C LYS A 261 -8.32 -11.76 -20.01
N MET A 262 -7.86 -12.38 -21.11
CA MET A 262 -8.31 -13.71 -21.56
C MET A 262 -7.73 -14.87 -20.74
N SER A 263 -6.68 -14.62 -19.95
CA SER A 263 -6.00 -15.60 -19.10
C SER A 263 -5.76 -14.96 -17.74
N TYR A 264 -6.29 -15.55 -16.67
CA TYR A 264 -6.33 -14.94 -15.33
C TYR A 264 -5.23 -15.51 -14.44
N CYS A 265 -4.04 -14.94 -14.54
CA CYS A 265 -2.98 -15.11 -13.55
C CYS A 265 -3.05 -13.96 -12.55
N VAL A 266 -2.34 -14.07 -11.43
CA VAL A 266 -2.42 -13.06 -10.37
C VAL A 266 -1.05 -12.53 -9.99
N ALA A 267 -1.01 -11.22 -9.76
CA ALA A 267 0.14 -10.53 -9.22
C ALA A 267 -0.28 -9.62 -8.07
N ILE A 268 0.63 -9.45 -7.11
CA ILE A 268 0.58 -8.33 -6.17
C ILE A 268 1.20 -7.12 -6.88
N VAL A 269 0.45 -6.04 -6.99
CA VAL A 269 0.93 -4.78 -7.57
C VAL A 269 1.02 -3.75 -6.46
N MET A 270 2.22 -3.58 -5.89
CA MET A 270 2.54 -2.61 -4.85
C MET A 270 2.33 -1.17 -5.37
N LYS A 271 1.11 -0.66 -5.23
CA LYS A 271 0.74 0.74 -5.47
C LYS A 271 1.03 1.61 -4.24
N ASN A 272 0.98 1.00 -3.06
CA ASN A 272 1.33 1.60 -1.78
C ASN A 272 1.99 0.54 -0.86
N VAL A 273 2.53 0.97 0.29
CA VAL A 273 3.22 0.09 1.26
C VAL A 273 2.39 -0.23 2.51
N TRP A 274 1.13 0.18 2.57
CA TRP A 274 0.27 0.00 3.76
C TRP A 274 -0.87 -1.01 3.55
N GLY A 275 -1.38 -1.14 2.33
CA GLY A 275 -2.45 -2.07 1.97
C GLY A 275 -1.91 -3.45 1.61
N THR A 276 -2.60 -4.49 2.04
CA THR A 276 -2.35 -5.88 1.63
C THR A 276 -3.23 -6.32 0.47
N ASP A 277 -4.33 -5.58 0.27
CA ASP A 277 -5.41 -5.73 -0.70
C ASP A 277 -5.00 -5.20 -2.09
N GLN A 278 -3.87 -5.68 -2.60
CA GLN A 278 -3.26 -5.16 -3.83
C GLN A 278 -3.09 -6.24 -4.89
N TRP A 279 -4.01 -7.21 -4.94
CA TRP A 279 -3.98 -8.28 -5.94
C TRP A 279 -4.73 -7.86 -7.20
N TYR A 280 -4.15 -8.19 -8.35
CA TYR A 280 -4.68 -7.86 -9.67
C TYR A 280 -4.68 -9.11 -10.54
N ASP A 281 -5.73 -9.30 -11.33
CA ASP A 281 -5.68 -10.25 -12.42
C ASP A 281 -4.82 -9.67 -13.56
N VAL A 282 -3.93 -10.51 -14.08
CA VAL A 282 -2.93 -10.15 -15.08
C VAL A 282 -2.90 -11.21 -16.17
N SER A 283 -2.48 -10.80 -17.36
CA SER A 283 -2.26 -11.73 -18.47
C SER A 283 -1.14 -12.70 -18.12
N CYS A 284 -1.42 -14.01 -18.17
CA CYS A 284 -0.42 -15.04 -17.93
C CYS A 284 0.73 -15.00 -18.95
N ASP A 285 0.45 -14.62 -20.19
CA ASP A 285 1.42 -14.63 -21.30
C ASP A 285 2.31 -13.39 -21.33
N GLU A 286 1.88 -12.31 -20.67
CA GLU A 286 2.58 -11.03 -20.71
C GLU A 286 3.86 -11.09 -19.86
N ARG A 287 4.99 -10.76 -20.47
CA ARG A 287 6.27 -10.59 -19.75
C ARG A 287 6.33 -9.24 -19.03
N ALA A 288 5.46 -9.03 -18.04
CA ALA A 288 5.24 -7.73 -17.41
C ALA A 288 6.29 -7.36 -16.33
N THR A 289 6.79 -8.34 -15.58
CA THR A 289 7.67 -8.09 -14.43
C THR A 289 8.91 -9.00 -14.42
N ARG A 290 9.91 -8.64 -13.61
CA ARG A 290 11.08 -9.46 -13.29
C ARG A 290 10.96 -10.16 -11.95
N SER A 291 9.97 -9.80 -11.14
CA SER A 291 9.89 -10.18 -9.74
C SER A 291 8.73 -11.13 -9.48
N PHE A 292 8.93 -12.07 -8.57
CA PHE A 292 7.96 -13.10 -8.19
C PHE A 292 8.29 -13.65 -6.81
N ILE A 293 7.31 -14.29 -6.15
CA ILE A 293 7.47 -14.81 -4.80
C ILE A 293 7.35 -16.33 -4.84
N CYS A 294 8.39 -17.03 -4.37
CA CYS A 294 8.38 -18.49 -4.25
C CYS A 294 8.09 -18.93 -2.82
N LYS A 295 7.40 -20.06 -2.67
CA LYS A 295 7.09 -20.74 -1.41
C LYS A 295 7.44 -22.22 -1.48
N ARG A 296 8.06 -22.74 -0.43
CA ARG A 296 8.33 -24.18 -0.24
C ARG A 296 8.19 -24.58 1.23
N ALA A 297 8.02 -25.86 1.50
CA ALA A 297 8.06 -26.37 2.87
C ALA A 297 9.46 -26.15 3.51
N ALA A 298 9.47 -25.79 4.79
CA ALA A 298 10.69 -25.68 5.58
C ALA A 298 11.22 -27.07 5.96
N GLY A 299 12.55 -27.19 6.04
CA GLY A 299 13.19 -28.42 6.49
C GLY A 299 13.02 -28.59 8.00
N ARG A 300 12.71 -29.81 8.44
CA ARG A 300 12.74 -30.16 9.87
C ARG A 300 14.18 -30.37 10.32
N VAL A 301 14.55 -29.74 11.44
CA VAL A 301 15.82 -29.98 12.11
C VAL A 301 15.70 -31.29 12.87
N THR A 302 16.31 -32.35 12.32
CA THR A 302 16.46 -33.63 13.02
C THR A 302 17.76 -33.62 13.83
N ARG A 303 17.75 -34.29 15.00
CA ARG A 303 18.99 -34.56 15.72
C ARG A 303 19.79 -35.60 14.95
N PRO A 304 21.12 -35.52 14.91
CA PRO A 304 21.94 -36.61 14.39
C PRO A 304 21.65 -37.89 15.23
N GLY A 305 20.94 -38.87 14.67
CA GLY A 305 20.68 -40.17 15.31
C GLY A 305 19.26 -40.75 15.23
N ASP A 306 18.24 -39.99 14.82
CA ASP A 306 16.82 -40.44 14.83
C ASP A 306 16.34 -41.13 13.54
N SER A 307 17.23 -41.78 12.78
CA SER A 307 16.84 -42.69 11.69
C SER A 307 16.84 -44.12 12.21
N GLY A 308 15.70 -44.54 12.76
CA GLY A 308 15.34 -45.93 13.09
C GLY A 308 14.05 -46.31 12.39
#